data_AF-A0A1U9KL34-F1
#
_entry.id   AF-A0A1U9KL34-F1
#
_cell.length_a   1.000
_cell.length_b   1.000
_cell.length_c   1.000
_cell.angle_alpha   90.00
_cell.angle_beta   90.00
_cell.angle_gamma   90.00
#
_symmetry.space_group_name_H-M   'P 1'
#
loop_
_entity.id
_entity.type
_entity.pdbx_description
1 polymer ?
#
loop_
_entity_poly.entity_id
_entity_poly.type
_entity_poly.pdbx_seq_one_letter_code
_entity_poly.pdbx_strand_id
1 'polypeptide(L)'
;MEEEDDQFDSTLLEAAMSLAASKGWGSVSMPEIARHAGLDIGEVRCRYPFKTSILLLLGQLADRSALIDDGSLGTSREMLFDLMMRRFDVFQQYRPGVLSVLKTLPFDPLVTLILGAATVDSMRWIAGAAGIQTSGIEGILRVQGVVALWTYALRSWEKDESEDLGLTMIALESGLDRAERMGLFRNASNLSSEPDADETSNLLTSEASDAGFNDFQDGK
;
A
#
# COMPACT_ATOMS: atom_id res chain seq x y z
N MET A 1 -0.83 22.24 -21.47
CA MET A 1 -0.11 20.98 -21.68
C MET A 1 -0.36 20.01 -20.53
N GLU A 2 0.16 20.20 -19.31
CA GLU A 2 -0.16 19.27 -18.18
C GLU A 2 -1.68 19.17 -17.89
N GLU A 3 -2.38 20.31 -17.77
CA GLU A 3 -3.85 20.31 -17.56
C GLU A 3 -4.64 19.70 -18.73
N GLU A 4 -4.15 19.84 -19.96
CA GLU A 4 -4.79 19.29 -21.16
C GLU A 4 -4.57 17.77 -21.24
N ASP A 5 -3.40 17.29 -20.83
CA ASP A 5 -3.07 15.87 -20.76
C ASP A 5 -3.87 15.16 -19.66
N ASP A 6 -4.02 15.78 -18.47
CA ASP A 6 -4.87 15.24 -17.40
C ASP A 6 -6.37 15.20 -17.79
N GLN A 7 -6.85 16.19 -18.55
CA GLN A 7 -8.23 16.17 -19.08
C GLN A 7 -8.41 15.07 -20.14
N PHE A 8 -7.42 14.85 -21.01
CA PHE A 8 -7.45 13.77 -21.99
C PHE A 8 -7.55 12.40 -21.30
N ASP A 9 -6.69 12.18 -20.30
CA ASP A 9 -6.58 10.94 -19.55
C ASP A 9 -7.84 10.62 -18.76
N SER A 10 -8.40 11.60 -18.05
CA SER A 10 -9.66 11.45 -17.31
C SER A 10 -10.84 11.15 -18.24
N THR A 11 -10.96 11.87 -19.36
CA THR A 11 -12.04 11.64 -20.36
C THR A 11 -11.96 10.22 -20.95
N LEU A 12 -10.75 9.76 -21.28
CA LEU A 12 -10.55 8.42 -21.81
C LEU A 12 -10.88 7.34 -20.77
N LEU A 13 -10.46 7.54 -19.53
CA LEU A 13 -10.68 6.61 -18.43
C LEU A 13 -12.17 6.50 -18.08
N GLU A 14 -12.88 7.63 -17.98
CA GLU A 14 -14.33 7.68 -17.77
C GLU A 14 -15.08 6.90 -18.85
N ALA A 15 -14.75 7.15 -20.13
CA ALA A 15 -15.36 6.43 -21.24
C ALA A 15 -15.10 4.92 -21.17
N ALA A 16 -13.87 4.52 -20.84
CA ALA A 16 -13.50 3.12 -20.71
C ALA A 16 -14.26 2.42 -19.57
N MET A 17 -14.35 3.05 -18.40
CA MET A 17 -15.00 2.49 -17.22
C MET A 17 -16.53 2.45 -17.39
N SER A 18 -17.13 3.46 -18.02
CA SER A 18 -18.55 3.49 -18.38
C SER A 18 -18.92 2.36 -19.35
N LEU A 19 -18.12 2.17 -20.41
CA LEU A 19 -18.31 1.05 -21.34
C LEU A 19 -18.08 -0.31 -20.68
N ALA A 20 -17.07 -0.41 -19.81
CA ALA A 20 -16.81 -1.64 -19.06
C ALA A 20 -18.01 -2.01 -18.17
N ALA A 21 -18.60 -1.02 -17.48
CA ALA A 21 -19.75 -1.21 -16.61
C ALA A 21 -20.99 -1.69 -17.37
N SER A 22 -21.25 -1.14 -18.56
CA SER A 22 -22.47 -1.41 -19.32
C SER A 22 -22.47 -2.76 -20.04
N LYS A 23 -21.36 -3.18 -20.64
CA LYS A 23 -21.32 -4.38 -21.50
C LYS A 23 -20.22 -5.39 -21.18
N GLY A 24 -19.50 -5.18 -20.08
CA GLY A 24 -18.41 -6.03 -19.63
C GLY A 24 -17.07 -5.62 -20.23
N TRP A 25 -16.00 -5.62 -19.42
CA TRP A 25 -14.66 -5.23 -19.87
C TRP A 25 -14.27 -6.00 -21.12
N GLY A 26 -14.31 -7.34 -21.15
CA GLY A 26 -13.89 -8.15 -22.30
C GLY A 26 -14.50 -7.76 -23.66
N SER A 27 -15.70 -7.19 -23.67
CA SER A 27 -16.45 -6.81 -24.88
C SER A 27 -16.11 -5.41 -25.43
N VAL A 28 -15.32 -4.62 -24.69
CA VAL A 28 -14.95 -3.24 -25.07
C VAL A 28 -13.69 -3.22 -25.93
N SER A 29 -13.67 -2.40 -26.98
CA SER A 29 -12.49 -2.19 -27.84
C SER A 29 -11.90 -0.78 -27.70
N MET A 30 -10.59 -0.61 -27.96
CA MET A 30 -9.93 0.71 -27.90
C MET A 30 -10.56 1.76 -28.84
N PRO A 31 -10.87 1.47 -30.11
CA PRO A 31 -11.52 2.44 -31.00
C PRO A 31 -12.91 2.86 -30.51
N GLU A 32 -13.63 1.96 -29.84
CA GLU A 32 -14.93 2.27 -29.27
C GLU A 32 -14.82 3.17 -28.04
N ILE A 33 -13.85 2.94 -27.17
CA ILE A 33 -13.54 3.84 -26.04
C ILE A 33 -13.23 5.24 -26.58
N ALA A 34 -12.35 5.34 -27.57
CA ALA A 34 -12.00 6.63 -28.19
C ALA A 34 -13.22 7.37 -28.76
N ARG A 35 -14.08 6.67 -29.52
CA ARG A 35 -15.32 7.25 -30.05
C ARG A 35 -16.29 7.67 -28.95
N HIS A 36 -16.43 6.88 -27.89
CA HIS A 36 -17.29 7.19 -26.77
C HIS A 36 -16.78 8.41 -25.98
N ALA A 37 -15.45 8.55 -25.87
CA ALA A 37 -14.78 9.70 -25.27
C ALA A 37 -14.80 10.96 -26.16
N GLY A 38 -15.18 10.84 -27.44
CA GLY A 38 -15.07 11.94 -28.41
C GLY A 38 -13.62 12.30 -28.77
N LEU A 39 -12.67 11.40 -28.54
CA LEU A 39 -11.23 11.60 -28.78
C LEU A 39 -10.80 11.04 -30.14
N ASP A 40 -9.75 11.61 -30.72
CA ASP A 40 -9.16 11.08 -31.93
C ASP A 40 -8.57 9.68 -31.71
N ILE A 41 -8.93 8.73 -32.58
CA ILE A 41 -8.51 7.32 -32.45
C ILE A 41 -6.99 7.19 -32.63
N GLY A 42 -6.39 7.99 -33.52
CA GLY A 42 -4.96 7.98 -33.79
C GLY A 42 -4.16 8.47 -32.59
N GLU A 43 -4.60 9.57 -31.97
CA GLU A 43 -4.02 10.09 -30.75
C GLU A 43 -4.13 9.11 -29.58
N VAL A 44 -5.33 8.53 -29.36
CA VAL A 44 -5.52 7.49 -28.34
C VAL A 44 -4.60 6.30 -28.59
N ARG A 45 -4.45 5.84 -29.83
CA ARG A 45 -3.55 4.72 -30.15
C ARG A 45 -2.07 5.05 -29.92
N CYS A 46 -1.68 6.31 -30.07
CA CYS A 46 -0.31 6.77 -29.83
C CYS A 46 0.01 6.80 -28.33
N ARG A 47 -0.89 7.37 -27.51
CA ARG A 47 -0.71 7.49 -26.05
C ARG A 47 -0.98 6.17 -25.31
N TYR A 48 -2.02 5.44 -25.71
CA TYR A 48 -2.52 4.23 -25.06
C TYR A 48 -2.58 3.07 -26.06
N PRO A 49 -1.46 2.37 -26.28
CA PRO A 49 -1.31 1.41 -27.38
C PRO A 49 -2.15 0.14 -27.23
N PHE A 50 -2.56 -0.22 -26.01
CA PHE A 50 -3.31 -1.43 -25.72
C PHE A 50 -4.27 -1.21 -24.55
N LYS A 51 -5.34 -2.00 -24.49
CA LYS A 51 -6.42 -1.80 -23.52
C LYS A 51 -5.97 -1.81 -22.05
N THR A 52 -4.99 -2.64 -21.71
CA THR A 52 -4.40 -2.71 -20.36
C THR A 52 -3.74 -1.40 -19.94
N SER A 53 -3.27 -0.54 -20.87
CA SER A 53 -2.67 0.75 -20.50
C SER A 53 -3.67 1.69 -19.85
N ILE A 54 -4.97 1.56 -20.14
CA ILE A 54 -6.02 2.31 -19.44
C ILE A 54 -6.16 1.85 -17.99
N LEU A 55 -6.00 0.55 -17.72
CA LEU A 55 -6.02 0.03 -16.35
C LEU A 55 -4.78 0.45 -15.57
N LEU A 56 -3.62 0.53 -16.24
CA LEU A 56 -2.41 1.09 -15.66
C LEU A 56 -2.56 2.59 -15.37
N LEU A 57 -3.22 3.35 -16.25
CA LEU A 57 -3.57 4.75 -16.02
C LEU A 57 -4.43 4.91 -14.75
N LEU A 58 -5.48 4.08 -14.59
CA LEU A 58 -6.29 4.09 -13.37
C LEU A 58 -5.44 3.81 -12.12
N GLY A 59 -4.55 2.82 -12.19
CA GLY A 59 -3.62 2.51 -11.10
C GLY A 59 -2.70 3.69 -10.77
N GLN A 60 -2.15 4.36 -11.78
CA GLN A 60 -1.31 5.55 -11.61
C GLN A 60 -2.08 6.72 -10.98
N LEU A 61 -3.33 6.96 -11.39
CA LEU A 61 -4.17 7.99 -10.79
C LEU A 61 -4.46 7.69 -9.31
N ALA A 62 -4.75 6.42 -9.00
CA ALA A 62 -4.99 5.99 -7.64
C ALA A 62 -3.73 6.10 -6.76
N ASP A 63 -2.56 5.72 -7.29
CA ASP A 63 -1.29 5.86 -6.59
C ASP A 63 -0.89 7.33 -6.43
N ARG A 64 -1.14 8.18 -7.42
CA ARG A 64 -0.94 9.63 -7.33
C ARG A 64 -1.78 10.23 -6.20
N SER A 65 -3.06 9.87 -6.13
CA SER A 65 -3.98 10.29 -5.05
C SER A 65 -3.50 9.81 -3.68
N ALA A 66 -3.07 8.55 -3.59
CA ALA A 66 -2.54 7.98 -2.37
C ALA A 66 -1.31 8.77 -1.89
N LEU A 67 -0.33 8.96 -2.77
CA LEU A 67 1.00 9.50 -2.44
C LEU A 67 1.06 11.04 -2.34
N ILE A 68 -0.08 11.75 -2.35
CA ILE A 68 -0.10 13.18 -2.06
C ILE A 68 0.40 13.39 -0.63
N ASP A 69 1.50 14.14 -0.51
CA ASP A 69 1.95 14.65 0.79
C ASP A 69 1.03 15.80 1.21
N ASP A 70 0.20 15.53 2.21
CA ASP A 70 -0.72 16.49 2.82
C ASP A 70 -0.16 17.06 4.13
N GLY A 71 1.09 16.75 4.47
CA GLY A 71 1.71 17.15 5.73
C GLY A 71 1.15 16.43 6.96
N SER A 72 0.37 15.34 6.76
CA SER A 72 -0.11 14.51 7.86
C SER A 72 1.07 13.85 8.59
N LEU A 73 0.99 13.83 9.91
CA LEU A 73 1.95 13.17 10.77
C LEU A 73 1.21 12.09 11.56
N GLY A 74 1.68 10.85 11.45
CA GLY A 74 1.09 9.70 12.11
C GLY A 74 2.09 8.55 12.23
N THR A 75 1.67 7.51 12.94
CA THR A 75 2.37 6.23 12.96
C THR A 75 2.36 5.61 11.56
N SER A 76 3.33 4.74 11.24
CA SER A 76 3.34 4.02 9.96
C SER A 76 2.04 3.25 9.68
N ARG A 77 1.32 2.83 10.73
CA ARG A 77 0.01 2.20 10.62
C ARG A 77 -1.06 3.18 10.13
N GLU A 78 -1.15 4.35 10.76
CA GLU A 78 -2.10 5.42 10.39
C GLU A 78 -1.81 5.92 8.98
N MET A 79 -0.54 6.19 8.66
CA MET A 79 -0.14 6.59 7.30
C MET A 79 -0.52 5.53 6.27
N LEU A 80 -0.25 4.24 6.54
CA LEU A 80 -0.60 3.17 5.60
C LEU A 80 -2.12 3.07 5.39
N PHE A 81 -2.91 3.26 6.46
CA PHE A 81 -4.37 3.29 6.37
C PHE A 81 -4.83 4.42 5.45
N ASP A 82 -4.38 5.66 5.70
CA ASP A 82 -4.81 6.85 4.96
C ASP A 82 -4.44 6.76 3.47
N LEU A 83 -3.20 6.33 3.16
CA LEU A 83 -2.74 6.14 1.79
C LEU A 83 -3.59 5.09 1.05
N MET A 84 -3.97 3.99 1.72
CA MET A 84 -4.83 2.96 1.11
C MET A 84 -6.27 3.46 0.90
N MET A 85 -6.82 4.23 1.84
CA MET A 85 -8.16 4.80 1.71
C MET A 85 -8.25 5.78 0.52
N ARG A 86 -7.29 6.70 0.38
CA ARG A 86 -7.21 7.61 -0.78
C ARG A 86 -7.15 6.87 -2.13
N ARG A 87 -6.51 5.70 -2.13
CA ARG A 87 -6.45 4.83 -3.30
C ARG A 87 -7.82 4.21 -3.62
N PHE A 88 -8.53 3.74 -2.59
CA PHE A 88 -9.89 3.23 -2.75
C PHE A 88 -10.87 4.30 -3.20
N ASP A 89 -10.73 5.54 -2.74
CA ASP A 89 -11.58 6.67 -3.17
C ASP A 89 -11.52 6.89 -4.68
N VAL A 90 -10.34 6.71 -5.30
CA VAL A 90 -10.20 6.76 -6.77
C VAL A 90 -10.90 5.59 -7.44
N PHE A 91 -10.76 4.37 -6.92
CA PHE A 91 -11.46 3.21 -7.48
C PHE A 91 -12.98 3.32 -7.30
N GLN A 92 -13.44 3.97 -6.23
CA GLN A 92 -14.84 4.17 -5.96
C GLN A 92 -15.53 5.04 -7.02
N GLN A 93 -14.84 6.06 -7.54
CA GLN A 93 -15.34 6.90 -8.63
C GLN A 93 -15.67 6.09 -9.90
N TYR A 94 -14.98 4.96 -10.12
CA TYR A 94 -15.14 4.11 -11.29
C TYR A 94 -15.66 2.71 -10.96
N ARG A 95 -16.26 2.53 -9.76
CA ARG A 95 -16.55 1.22 -9.17
C ARG A 95 -17.21 0.21 -10.13
N PRO A 96 -18.31 0.53 -10.86
CA PRO A 96 -18.94 -0.44 -11.76
C PRO A 96 -18.01 -0.93 -12.87
N GLY A 97 -17.17 -0.04 -13.41
CA GLY A 97 -16.18 -0.37 -14.43
C GLY A 97 -15.06 -1.24 -13.87
N VAL A 98 -14.54 -0.88 -12.69
CA VAL A 98 -13.49 -1.65 -12.00
C VAL A 98 -13.97 -3.06 -11.65
N LEU A 99 -15.19 -3.22 -11.11
CA LEU A 99 -15.76 -4.55 -10.86
C LEU A 99 -15.89 -5.39 -12.13
N SER A 100 -16.25 -4.76 -13.24
CA SER A 100 -16.30 -5.41 -14.55
C SER A 100 -14.93 -5.93 -14.98
N VAL A 101 -13.86 -5.16 -14.74
CA VAL A 101 -12.48 -5.58 -14.97
C VAL A 101 -12.09 -6.75 -14.06
N LEU A 102 -12.33 -6.64 -12.75
CA LEU A 102 -11.96 -7.66 -11.77
C LEU A 102 -12.59 -9.03 -12.09
N LYS A 103 -13.85 -9.05 -12.57
CA LYS A 103 -14.53 -10.27 -13.02
C LYS A 103 -13.87 -10.95 -14.22
N THR A 104 -13.09 -10.22 -15.03
CA THR A 104 -12.40 -10.77 -16.20
C THR A 104 -11.01 -11.32 -15.89
N LEU A 105 -10.36 -10.86 -14.81
CA LEU A 105 -8.99 -11.24 -14.47
C LEU A 105 -8.76 -12.76 -14.39
N PRO A 106 -9.64 -13.57 -13.78
CA PRO A 106 -9.44 -15.03 -13.73
C PRO A 106 -9.36 -15.71 -15.10
N PHE A 107 -9.87 -15.06 -16.15
CA PHE A 107 -9.91 -15.57 -17.51
C PHE A 107 -8.83 -14.96 -18.42
N ASP A 108 -8.08 -13.98 -17.92
CA ASP A 108 -6.98 -13.33 -18.64
C ASP A 108 -5.71 -13.33 -17.78
N PRO A 109 -4.88 -14.39 -17.88
CA PRO A 109 -3.69 -14.53 -17.05
C PRO A 109 -2.61 -13.49 -17.39
N LEU A 110 -2.56 -13.00 -18.63
CA LEU A 110 -1.56 -11.99 -19.04
C LEU A 110 -1.87 -10.64 -18.43
N VAL A 111 -3.13 -10.19 -18.51
CA VAL A 111 -3.57 -8.95 -17.86
C VAL A 111 -3.39 -9.05 -16.35
N THR A 112 -3.76 -10.19 -15.75
CA THR A 112 -3.59 -10.43 -14.31
C THR A 112 -2.13 -10.32 -13.89
N LEU A 113 -1.19 -10.88 -14.66
CA LEU A 113 0.23 -10.78 -14.36
C LEU A 113 0.74 -9.33 -14.43
N ILE A 114 0.35 -8.59 -15.48
CA ILE A 114 0.76 -7.19 -15.66
C ILE A 114 0.23 -6.32 -14.51
N LEU A 115 -1.06 -6.43 -14.19
CA LEU A 115 -1.68 -5.66 -13.11
C LEU A 115 -1.15 -6.09 -11.73
N GLY A 116 -0.88 -7.38 -11.54
CA GLY A 116 -0.27 -7.89 -10.33
C GLY A 116 1.13 -7.30 -10.10
N ALA A 117 1.98 -7.29 -11.13
CA ALA A 117 3.31 -6.68 -11.07
C ALA A 117 3.23 -5.16 -10.79
N ALA A 118 2.33 -4.45 -11.49
CA ALA A 118 2.08 -3.03 -11.23
C ALA A 118 1.62 -2.79 -9.78
N THR A 119 0.69 -3.62 -9.27
CA THR A 119 0.19 -3.52 -7.90
C THR A 119 1.30 -3.73 -6.87
N VAL A 120 2.20 -4.71 -7.08
CA VAL A 120 3.35 -4.92 -6.18
C VAL A 120 4.25 -3.70 -6.14
N ASP A 121 4.49 -3.05 -7.29
CA ASP A 121 5.27 -1.81 -7.35
C ASP A 121 4.55 -0.67 -6.62
N SER A 122 3.26 -0.45 -6.87
CA SER A 122 2.41 0.51 -6.14
C SER A 122 2.49 0.32 -4.63
N MET A 123 2.36 -0.92 -4.15
CA MET A 123 2.42 -1.23 -2.73
C MET A 123 3.79 -0.98 -2.11
N ARG A 124 4.87 -1.12 -2.89
CA ARG A 124 6.22 -0.75 -2.43
C ARG A 124 6.35 0.77 -2.23
N TRP A 125 5.83 1.57 -3.16
CA TRP A 125 5.80 3.03 -3.02
C TRP A 125 4.98 3.48 -1.81
N ILE A 126 3.77 2.95 -1.67
CA ILE A 126 2.87 3.24 -0.55
C ILE A 126 3.50 2.82 0.79
N ALA A 127 4.13 1.65 0.86
CA ALA A 127 4.84 1.20 2.05
C ALA A 127 5.99 2.16 2.43
N GLY A 128 6.78 2.59 1.43
CA GLY A 128 7.86 3.56 1.64
C GLY A 128 7.34 4.91 2.14
N ALA A 129 6.26 5.42 1.55
CA ALA A 129 5.61 6.66 1.97
C ALA A 129 5.03 6.58 3.40
N ALA A 130 4.55 5.40 3.82
CA ALA A 130 4.13 5.14 5.19
C ALA A 130 5.30 4.97 6.19
N GLY A 131 6.56 5.10 5.75
CA GLY A 131 7.74 4.94 6.58
C GLY A 131 8.13 3.49 6.87
N ILE A 132 7.60 2.51 6.11
CA ILE A 132 7.96 1.09 6.24
C ILE A 132 9.24 0.82 5.46
N GLN A 133 10.25 0.20 6.10
CA GLN A 133 11.47 -0.21 5.40
C GLN A 133 11.15 -1.23 4.30
N THR A 134 11.51 -0.91 3.05
CA THR A 134 11.28 -1.78 1.88
C THR A 134 12.56 -2.43 1.31
N SER A 135 13.73 -2.16 1.90
CA SER A 135 15.02 -2.70 1.45
C SER A 135 15.38 -4.06 2.07
N GLY A 136 16.13 -4.86 1.33
CA GLY A 136 16.64 -6.16 1.79
C GLY A 136 15.57 -7.25 1.84
N ILE A 137 15.93 -8.43 2.36
CA ILE A 137 15.03 -9.60 2.42
C ILE A 137 13.81 -9.31 3.29
N GLU A 138 14.01 -8.66 4.43
CA GLU A 138 12.92 -8.27 5.33
C GLU A 138 11.99 -7.23 4.67
N GLY A 139 12.56 -6.27 3.95
CA GLY A 139 11.76 -5.30 3.17
C GLY A 139 10.90 -5.96 2.10
N ILE A 140 11.41 -6.99 1.41
CA ILE A 140 10.62 -7.79 0.46
C ILE A 140 9.43 -8.45 1.18
N LEU A 141 9.64 -9.06 2.34
CA LEU A 141 8.56 -9.68 3.12
C LEU A 141 7.52 -8.65 3.57
N ARG A 142 7.94 -7.45 3.96
CA ARG A 142 7.01 -6.37 4.34
C ARG A 142 6.18 -5.89 3.17
N VAL A 143 6.79 -5.71 1.99
CA VAL A 143 6.04 -5.38 0.77
C VAL A 143 4.99 -6.46 0.46
N GLN A 144 5.34 -7.75 0.59
CA GLN A 144 4.35 -8.82 0.42
C GLN A 144 3.24 -8.78 1.48
N GLY A 145 3.55 -8.39 2.72
CA GLY A 145 2.56 -8.12 3.75
C GLY A 145 1.59 -7.00 3.37
N VAL A 146 2.09 -5.89 2.82
CA VAL A 146 1.27 -4.78 2.32
C VAL A 146 0.43 -5.22 1.12
N VAL A 147 0.99 -6.01 0.20
CA VAL A 147 0.23 -6.59 -0.94
C VAL A 147 -0.88 -7.52 -0.46
N ALA A 148 -0.62 -8.32 0.57
CA ALA A 148 -1.63 -9.20 1.17
C ALA A 148 -2.75 -8.39 1.85
N LEU A 149 -2.38 -7.34 2.59
CA LEU A 149 -3.33 -6.40 3.18
C LEU A 149 -4.20 -5.73 2.11
N TRP A 150 -3.57 -5.18 1.07
CA TRP A 150 -4.25 -4.57 -0.07
C TRP A 150 -5.23 -5.54 -0.74
N THR A 151 -4.79 -6.78 -0.99
CA THR A 151 -5.64 -7.81 -1.63
C THR A 151 -6.82 -8.20 -0.73
N TYR A 152 -6.61 -8.25 0.58
CA TYR A 152 -7.67 -8.51 1.55
C TYR A 152 -8.71 -7.38 1.57
N ALA A 153 -8.27 -6.12 1.65
CA ALA A 153 -9.14 -4.95 1.62
C ALA A 153 -9.88 -4.83 0.28
N LEU A 154 -9.19 -5.06 -0.85
CA LEU A 154 -9.79 -5.03 -2.19
C LEU A 154 -10.94 -6.03 -2.33
N ARG A 155 -10.80 -7.23 -1.76
CA ARG A 155 -11.87 -8.24 -1.71
C ARG A 155 -13.06 -7.84 -0.84
N SER A 156 -12.84 -7.02 0.18
CA SER A 156 -13.93 -6.41 0.96
C SER A 156 -14.62 -5.33 0.13
N TRP A 157 -13.83 -4.42 -0.47
CA TRP A 157 -14.30 -3.34 -1.34
C TRP A 157 -15.15 -3.84 -2.51
N GLU A 158 -14.77 -4.95 -3.14
CA GLU A 158 -15.57 -5.58 -4.21
C GLU A 158 -17.03 -5.86 -3.79
N LYS A 159 -17.26 -6.13 -2.51
CA LYS A 159 -18.55 -6.45 -1.90
C LYS A 159 -19.18 -5.26 -1.16
N ASP A 160 -18.42 -4.20 -0.97
CA ASP A 160 -18.85 -2.99 -0.28
C ASP A 160 -19.56 -2.06 -1.25
N GLU A 161 -20.89 -2.03 -1.16
CA GLU A 161 -21.75 -1.19 -2.01
C GLU A 161 -22.02 0.18 -1.38
N SER A 162 -21.49 0.44 -0.19
CA SER A 162 -21.65 1.71 0.52
C SER A 162 -20.79 2.82 -0.11
N GLU A 163 -21.28 4.06 -0.03
CA GLU A 163 -20.52 5.24 -0.48
C GLU A 163 -19.39 5.60 0.50
N ASP A 164 -19.57 5.31 1.80
CA ASP A 164 -18.62 5.60 2.86
C ASP A 164 -17.55 4.52 3.05
N LEU A 165 -17.56 3.46 2.24
CA LEU A 165 -16.59 2.36 2.28
C LEU A 165 -16.49 1.70 3.65
N GLY A 166 -17.58 1.64 4.41
CA GLY A 166 -17.56 1.17 5.80
C GLY A 166 -17.02 -0.25 5.99
N LEU A 167 -17.38 -1.19 5.10
CA LEU A 167 -16.87 -2.58 5.18
C LEU A 167 -15.41 -2.68 4.74
N THR A 168 -15.00 -1.82 3.81
CA THR A 168 -13.61 -1.71 3.35
C THR A 168 -12.72 -1.18 4.45
N MET A 169 -13.16 -0.13 5.14
CA MET A 169 -12.48 0.46 6.29
C MET A 169 -12.28 -0.57 7.40
N ILE A 170 -13.33 -1.27 7.82
CA ILE A 170 -13.24 -2.31 8.86
C ILE A 170 -12.26 -3.43 8.46
N ALA A 171 -12.29 -3.84 7.19
CA ALA A 171 -11.35 -4.84 6.69
C ALA A 171 -9.91 -4.32 6.71
N LEU A 172 -9.69 -3.06 6.33
CA LEU A 172 -8.37 -2.45 6.36
C LEU A 172 -7.83 -2.35 7.79
N GLU A 173 -8.62 -1.86 8.75
CA GLU A 173 -8.27 -1.81 10.18
C GLU A 173 -7.91 -3.19 10.73
N SER A 174 -8.77 -4.18 10.50
CA SER A 174 -8.56 -5.56 10.94
C SER A 174 -7.30 -6.18 10.32
N GLY A 175 -7.04 -5.85 9.05
CA GLY A 175 -5.86 -6.29 8.32
C GLY A 175 -4.58 -5.65 8.85
N LEU A 176 -4.62 -4.36 9.17
CA LEU A 176 -3.50 -3.62 9.77
C LEU A 176 -3.16 -4.17 11.16
N ASP A 177 -4.15 -4.44 12.00
CA ASP A 177 -3.93 -5.05 13.32
C ASP A 177 -3.25 -6.43 13.20
N ARG A 178 -3.63 -7.21 12.17
CA ARG A 178 -2.97 -8.48 11.89
C ARG A 178 -1.54 -8.28 11.39
N ALA A 179 -1.32 -7.29 10.54
CA ALA A 179 0.01 -6.97 10.02
C ALA A 179 0.96 -6.48 11.12
N GLU A 180 0.46 -5.69 12.07
CA GLU A 180 1.19 -5.24 13.25
C GLU A 180 1.62 -6.41 14.13
N ARG A 181 0.71 -7.35 14.42
CA ARG A 181 1.04 -8.59 15.15
C ARG A 181 2.10 -9.45 14.45
N MET A 182 2.18 -9.37 13.12
CA MET A 182 3.20 -10.06 12.31
C MET A 182 4.51 -9.25 12.17
N GLY A 183 4.59 -8.07 12.79
CA GLY A 183 5.80 -7.25 12.81
C GLY A 183 6.00 -6.39 11.57
N LEU A 184 4.95 -6.10 10.78
CA LEU A 184 5.06 -5.28 9.56
C LEU A 184 5.73 -3.92 9.82
N PHE A 185 5.44 -3.31 10.98
CA PHE A 185 5.89 -1.98 11.37
C PHE A 185 7.12 -1.98 12.30
N ARG A 186 7.74 -3.15 12.56
CA ARG A 186 8.91 -3.21 13.45
C ARG A 186 10.10 -2.50 12.81
N ASN A 187 10.60 -1.42 13.40
CA ASN A 187 11.85 -0.82 12.93
C ASN A 187 13.06 -1.67 13.35
N ALA A 188 14.02 -1.85 12.43
CA ALA A 188 15.23 -2.65 12.63
C ALA A 188 16.17 -2.08 13.72
N SER A 189 15.91 -0.86 14.22
CA SER A 189 16.67 -0.21 15.29
C SER A 189 16.51 -0.84 16.68
N ASN A 190 15.62 -1.83 16.86
CA ASN A 190 15.41 -2.51 18.14
C ASN A 190 16.14 -3.87 18.28
N LEU A 191 17.01 -4.24 17.33
CA LEU A 191 17.77 -5.50 17.38
C LEU A 191 19.24 -5.33 17.80
N SER A 192 19.69 -4.11 18.08
CA SER A 192 21.03 -3.82 18.63
C SER A 192 21.03 -3.52 20.14
N SER A 193 20.00 -3.96 20.87
CA SER A 193 20.11 -4.11 22.32
C SER A 193 20.93 -5.37 22.58
N GLU A 194 22.26 -5.25 22.60
CA GLU A 194 23.11 -6.23 23.26
C GLU A 194 22.62 -6.44 24.71
N PRO A 195 22.75 -7.66 25.27
CA PRO A 195 22.35 -7.89 26.66
C PRO A 195 23.22 -7.03 27.58
N ASP A 196 22.57 -6.34 28.53
CA ASP A 196 23.21 -5.51 29.56
C ASP A 196 24.42 -6.22 30.16
N ALA A 197 25.62 -5.77 29.78
CA ALA A 197 26.87 -6.15 30.43
C ALA A 197 27.08 -5.39 31.76
N ASP A 198 26.03 -4.78 32.32
CA ASP A 198 26.10 -3.99 33.56
C ASP A 198 25.73 -4.80 34.81
N GLU A 199 25.27 -6.04 34.67
CA GLU A 199 24.92 -6.88 35.83
C GLU A 199 26.14 -7.59 36.45
N THR A 200 27.29 -7.62 35.77
CA THR A 200 28.52 -8.24 36.30
C THR A 200 29.39 -7.30 37.14
N SER A 201 29.18 -5.98 37.05
CA SER A 201 29.99 -5.00 37.82
C SER A 201 29.48 -4.76 39.24
N ASN A 202 28.21 -5.08 39.54
CA ASN A 202 27.63 -4.93 40.88
C ASN A 202 27.84 -6.16 41.80
N LEU A 203 28.22 -7.30 41.24
CA LEU A 203 28.56 -8.50 42.05
C LEU A 203 29.98 -8.44 42.61
N LEU A 204 30.93 -7.76 41.95
CA LEU A 204 32.32 -7.65 42.41
C LEU A 204 32.55 -6.55 43.46
N THR A 205 31.67 -5.56 43.56
CA THR A 205 31.77 -4.48 44.56
C THR A 205 31.09 -4.82 45.89
N SER A 206 30.12 -5.74 45.91
CA SER A 206 29.45 -6.16 47.15
C SER A 206 30.27 -7.14 47.99
N GLU A 207 31.14 -7.96 47.41
CA GLU A 207 31.97 -8.91 48.17
C GLU A 207 33.25 -8.27 48.76
N ALA A 208 33.64 -7.07 48.32
CA ALA A 208 34.85 -6.40 48.78
C ALA A 208 34.64 -5.47 49.99
N SER A 209 33.39 -5.16 50.39
CA SER A 209 33.13 -4.25 51.51
C SER A 209 32.96 -4.93 52.88
N ASP A 210 32.83 -6.25 52.94
CA ASP A 210 32.59 -6.99 54.20
C ASP A 210 33.85 -7.68 54.78
N ALA A 211 35.01 -7.51 54.13
CA ALA A 211 36.27 -8.08 54.58
C ALA A 211 37.33 -7.00 54.85
N GLY A 212 37.09 -6.14 55.85
CA GLY A 212 38.14 -5.24 56.32
C GLY A 212 37.69 -4.29 57.41
N PHE A 213 38.40 -4.36 58.54
CA PHE A 213 38.53 -3.30 59.54
C PHE A 213 37.65 -3.38 60.79
N ASN A 214 38.04 -4.25 61.74
CA ASN A 214 38.16 -3.86 63.14
C ASN A 214 38.94 -4.90 63.95
N ASP A 215 40.27 -4.77 64.00
CA ASP A 215 41.07 -5.26 65.12
C ASP A 215 42.34 -4.41 65.25
N PHE A 216 42.38 -3.53 66.24
CA PHE A 216 43.53 -3.11 67.06
C PHE A 216 43.17 -1.82 67.83
N GLN A 217 42.76 -1.97 69.09
CA GLN A 217 43.01 -0.94 70.10
C GLN A 217 44.07 -1.47 71.07
N ASP A 218 45.30 -1.01 70.88
CA ASP A 218 46.41 -1.20 71.81
C ASP A 218 46.28 -0.26 73.01
N GLY A 219 46.59 -0.82 74.17
CA GLY A 219 46.49 -0.18 75.48
C GLY A 219 47.59 0.82 75.84
N LYS A 220 47.34 1.46 76.98
CA LYS A 220 48.33 2.04 77.90
C LYS A 220 47.92 1.70 79.31
#